data_AF-A0A558A433-F1
#
_entry.id   AF-A0A558A433-F1
#
_cell.length_a   1.000
_cell.length_b   1.000
_cell.length_c   1.000
_cell.angle_alpha   90.00
_cell.angle_beta   90.00
_cell.angle_gamma   90.00
#
_symmetry.space_group_name_H-M   'P 1'
#
loop_
_entity.id
_entity.type
_entity.pdbx_description
1 polymer ?
#
loop_
_entity_poly.entity_id
_entity_poly.type
_entity_poly.pdbx_seq_one_letter_code
_entity_poly.pdbx_strand_id
1 'polypeptide(L)'
;MKEQWTNPLRDPRDKRLPRIAGPSSMVIFGVTGDLSRKKLMPAIYDLANRGLLPAGFSLVGFARRDWENEDFGQLVHDAVAEHARTPFRESVWHRLAEGIRFVQGSFDDDDAFDRLAQTVRDLDAERGTGGNTAFYLSIPPSAFPVVTKQLARSGLAQSDDQSWRRVVIEKPFGHDLASAKELNGIVNDVFPEESVFRIDHYLGKETVQNILALRFANQLFEPIWNSNYVDHVQITMAEDIGLGGRAGYYDGIGAARDVIQNHLLQLLAFTAMEEPLSFEPRALRAEKIKVLSATKPVEPLDQTTARGQYTGGWQGGKKVPGLLQEAGFAKDSTTETYAAVTLDVQTRRWAGVPFYLRTGKRLGRRVTEIAVVFKRAPHLPFDSTSTEELGQNALVIRVQPDEGITLRFGSKVPGTTMEVRDVTMDFGYGHAFTESSPEAYERLILDVLLGEPSLFPVNEEVELSWKILDPILEHWAKQGAPEPYPPGSWGPASADEVLARSGRNWRRP
;
A
#
# COMPACT_ATOMS: atom_id res chain seq x y z
N MET A 1 36.96 7.91 -18.73
CA MET A 1 35.76 7.06 -18.79
C MET A 1 36.21 5.62 -18.68
N LYS A 2 36.05 4.96 -17.52
CA LYS A 2 36.24 3.50 -17.44
C LYS A 2 34.97 2.88 -18.03
N GLU A 3 35.11 2.10 -19.09
CA GLU A 3 34.00 1.30 -19.63
C GLU A 3 33.41 0.48 -18.48
N GLN A 4 32.11 0.65 -18.26
CA GLN A 4 31.37 -0.09 -17.24
C GLN A 4 31.37 -1.55 -17.67
N TRP A 5 32.12 -2.41 -16.97
CA TRP A 5 32.22 -3.82 -17.29
C TRP A 5 30.83 -4.46 -17.30
N THR A 6 30.42 -5.01 -18.44
CA THR A 6 29.18 -5.74 -18.61
C THR A 6 29.49 -7.23 -18.69
N ASN A 7 28.85 -8.05 -17.84
CA ASN A 7 29.06 -9.49 -17.85
C ASN A 7 28.51 -10.08 -19.17
N PRO A 8 29.36 -10.59 -20.08
CA PRO A 8 28.91 -11.06 -21.39
C PRO A 8 28.05 -12.34 -21.32
N LEU A 9 28.00 -12.99 -20.16
CA LEU A 9 27.14 -14.16 -19.89
C LEU A 9 25.79 -13.78 -19.28
N ARG A 10 25.61 -12.52 -18.87
CA ARG A 10 24.35 -12.04 -18.30
C ARG A 10 23.58 -11.31 -19.40
N ASP A 11 22.58 -11.99 -19.98
CA ASP A 11 21.57 -11.28 -20.78
C ASP A 11 20.68 -10.50 -19.81
N PRO A 12 20.62 -9.15 -19.87
CA PRO A 12 19.73 -8.36 -19.01
C PRO A 12 18.24 -8.72 -19.19
N ARG A 13 17.89 -9.45 -20.25
CA ARG A 13 16.53 -9.95 -20.52
C ARG A 13 16.26 -11.35 -19.95
N ASP A 14 17.26 -12.04 -19.40
CA ASP A 14 17.06 -13.37 -18.80
C ASP A 14 16.28 -13.25 -17.48
N LYS A 15 14.97 -13.44 -17.58
CA LYS A 15 14.02 -13.35 -16.46
C LYS A 15 14.20 -14.45 -15.40
N ARG A 16 15.04 -15.46 -15.65
CA ARG A 16 15.35 -16.52 -14.68
C ARG A 16 16.33 -16.07 -13.63
N LEU A 17 17.15 -15.04 -13.92
CA LEU A 17 18.10 -14.49 -12.97
C LEU A 17 17.42 -13.40 -12.14
N PRO A 18 17.34 -13.56 -10.81
CA PRO A 18 16.77 -12.52 -9.96
C PRO A 18 17.60 -11.24 -10.06
N ARG A 19 16.94 -10.10 -9.91
CA ARG A 19 17.62 -8.80 -9.82
C ARG A 19 18.18 -8.65 -8.42
N ILE A 20 19.49 -8.67 -8.33
CA ILE A 20 20.25 -8.48 -7.09
C ILE A 20 20.52 -6.99 -6.92
N ALA A 21 20.33 -6.48 -5.71
CA ALA A 21 20.67 -5.11 -5.35
C ALA A 21 22.17 -4.84 -5.59
N GLY A 22 22.50 -3.60 -5.96
CA GLY A 22 23.89 -3.14 -5.96
C GLY A 22 24.46 -3.01 -4.55
N PRO A 23 25.80 -2.95 -4.39
CA PRO A 23 26.42 -2.67 -3.10
C PRO A 23 25.84 -1.37 -2.53
N SER A 24 25.47 -1.39 -1.24
CA SER A 24 24.79 -0.28 -0.58
C SER A 24 24.71 -0.47 0.94
N SER A 25 24.49 0.62 1.66
CA SER A 25 24.09 0.59 3.07
C SER A 25 22.64 1.04 3.24
N MET A 26 21.96 0.53 4.26
CA MET A 26 20.65 0.99 4.69
C MET A 26 20.71 1.47 6.12
N VAL A 27 20.35 2.74 6.35
CA VAL A 27 20.23 3.34 7.68
C VAL A 27 18.75 3.34 8.07
N ILE A 28 18.39 2.74 9.20
CA ILE A 28 17.02 2.76 9.73
C ILE A 28 16.97 3.70 10.93
N PHE A 29 16.25 4.82 10.78
CA PHE A 29 15.90 5.69 11.89
C PHE A 29 14.70 5.12 12.62
N GLY A 30 14.73 5.13 13.96
CA GLY A 30 13.66 4.52 14.76
C GLY A 30 13.70 2.99 14.76
N VAL A 31 14.90 2.43 14.64
CA VAL A 31 15.16 0.99 14.47
C VAL A 31 14.60 0.10 15.58
N THR A 32 14.34 0.65 16.76
CA THR A 32 13.75 -0.07 17.90
C THR A 32 12.21 -0.14 17.84
N GLY A 33 11.59 0.52 16.86
CA GLY A 33 10.14 0.59 16.71
C GLY A 33 9.52 -0.71 16.21
N ASP A 34 8.22 -0.85 16.48
CA ASP A 34 7.43 -2.04 16.11
C ASP A 34 7.49 -2.38 14.62
N LEU A 35 7.41 -1.36 13.75
CA LEU A 35 7.53 -1.55 12.30
C LEU A 35 8.88 -2.15 11.92
N SER A 36 9.97 -1.62 12.48
CA SER A 36 11.31 -2.09 12.16
C SER A 36 11.52 -3.54 12.59
N ARG A 37 11.14 -3.90 13.82
CA ARG A 37 11.29 -5.25 14.38
C ARG A 37 10.39 -6.27 13.69
N LYS A 38 9.12 -5.94 13.44
CA LYS A 38 8.13 -6.89 12.90
C LYS A 38 8.14 -7.01 11.39
N LYS A 39 8.69 -6.02 10.66
CA LYS A 39 8.61 -5.94 9.19
C LYS A 39 9.94 -5.67 8.51
N LEU A 40 10.66 -4.60 8.87
CA LEU A 40 11.83 -4.16 8.10
C LEU A 40 13.04 -5.08 8.27
N MET A 41 13.46 -5.39 9.51
CA MET A 41 14.59 -6.29 9.75
C MET A 41 14.34 -7.70 9.22
N PRO A 42 13.15 -8.32 9.44
CA PRO A 42 12.83 -9.61 8.83
C PRO A 42 12.88 -9.57 7.30
N ALA A 43 12.36 -8.50 6.67
CA ALA A 43 12.40 -8.34 5.22
C ALA A 43 13.84 -8.24 4.67
N ILE A 44 14.73 -7.51 5.35
CA ILE A 44 16.16 -7.43 4.98
C ILE A 44 16.82 -8.81 5.07
N TYR A 45 16.51 -9.57 6.12
CA TYR A 45 17.01 -10.94 6.25
C TYR A 45 16.47 -11.86 5.15
N ASP A 46 15.17 -11.81 4.86
CA ASP A 46 14.56 -12.61 3.81
C ASP A 46 15.20 -12.31 2.44
N LEU A 47 15.51 -11.04 2.14
CA LEU A 47 16.27 -10.65 0.95
C LEU A 47 17.69 -11.25 0.95
N ALA A 48 18.40 -11.20 2.07
CA ALA A 48 19.74 -11.82 2.20
C ALA A 48 19.67 -13.34 2.01
N ASN A 49 18.68 -14.00 2.61
CA ASN A 49 18.50 -15.44 2.56
C ASN A 49 18.16 -15.94 1.14
N ARG A 50 17.45 -15.11 0.35
CA ARG A 50 17.19 -15.34 -1.07
C ARG A 50 18.34 -14.94 -2.00
N GLY A 51 19.44 -14.40 -1.47
CA GLY A 51 20.61 -13.98 -2.26
C GLY A 51 20.36 -12.71 -3.09
N LEU A 52 19.40 -11.87 -2.67
CA LEU A 52 19.03 -10.63 -3.35
C LEU A 52 19.82 -9.41 -2.85
N LEU A 53 20.56 -9.57 -1.74
CA LEU A 53 21.50 -8.57 -1.22
C LEU A 53 22.95 -9.01 -1.51
N PRO A 54 23.82 -8.07 -1.92
CA PRO A 54 25.24 -8.35 -2.11
C PRO A 54 25.97 -8.51 -0.77
N ALA A 55 27.13 -9.15 -0.78
CA ALA A 55 27.96 -9.29 0.43
C ALA A 55 28.37 -7.94 1.05
N GLY A 56 28.56 -6.92 0.22
CA GLY A 56 28.86 -5.55 0.66
C GLY A 56 27.68 -4.81 1.30
N PHE A 57 26.49 -5.42 1.36
CA PHE A 57 25.35 -4.80 2.02
C PHE A 57 25.63 -4.58 3.52
N SER A 58 25.20 -3.43 4.03
CA SER A 58 25.38 -3.04 5.43
C SER A 58 24.11 -2.43 6.01
N LEU A 59 23.82 -2.72 7.28
CA LEU A 59 22.63 -2.23 7.98
C LEU A 59 23.06 -1.38 9.18
N VAL A 60 22.58 -0.13 9.24
CA VAL A 60 22.87 0.78 10.34
C VAL A 60 21.58 1.12 11.07
N GLY A 61 21.51 0.82 12.36
CA GLY A 61 20.41 1.27 13.22
C GLY A 61 20.71 2.63 13.84
N PHE A 62 19.71 3.52 13.89
CA PHE A 62 19.79 4.81 14.60
C PHE A 62 18.63 4.96 15.59
N ALA A 63 18.96 5.14 16.88
CA ALA A 63 17.97 5.38 17.94
C ALA A 63 18.58 6.07 19.19
N ARG A 64 17.69 6.64 20.03
CA ARG A 64 18.05 7.36 21.26
C ARG A 64 18.50 6.48 22.42
N ARG A 65 18.03 5.23 22.46
CA ARG A 65 18.15 4.37 23.65
C ARG A 65 19.62 4.15 24.00
N ASP A 66 19.96 4.14 25.30
CA ASP A 66 21.30 3.77 25.76
C ASP A 66 21.51 2.28 25.51
N TRP A 67 22.45 1.94 24.64
CA TRP A 67 22.79 0.56 24.26
C TRP A 67 24.03 0.03 24.98
N GLU A 68 24.49 0.67 26.07
CA GLU A 68 25.65 0.19 26.85
C GLU A 68 25.52 -1.27 27.31
N ASN A 69 24.31 -1.87 27.32
CA ASN A 69 24.03 -3.22 27.82
C ASN A 69 23.27 -4.17 26.87
N GLU A 70 22.94 -3.75 25.65
CA GLU A 70 22.23 -4.62 24.68
C GLU A 70 23.07 -4.72 23.38
N ASP A 71 23.13 -5.90 22.77
CA ASP A 71 23.79 -6.10 21.48
C ASP A 71 22.75 -5.81 20.38
N PHE A 72 22.95 -4.74 19.60
CA PHE A 72 22.05 -4.43 18.48
C PHE A 72 21.96 -5.60 17.49
N GLY A 73 23.05 -6.35 17.30
CA GLY A 73 23.04 -7.59 16.53
C GLY A 73 22.06 -8.62 17.12
N GLN A 74 21.99 -8.77 18.44
CA GLN A 74 21.04 -9.66 19.09
C GLN A 74 19.58 -9.20 18.91
N LEU A 75 19.30 -7.89 18.98
CA LEU A 75 17.94 -7.40 18.71
C LEU A 75 17.51 -7.72 17.27
N VAL A 76 18.40 -7.50 16.30
CA VAL A 76 18.12 -7.82 14.90
C VAL A 76 17.95 -9.34 14.74
N HIS A 77 18.81 -10.14 15.39
CA HIS A 77 18.71 -11.60 15.40
C HIS A 77 17.33 -12.08 15.88
N ASP A 78 16.90 -11.62 17.05
CA ASP A 78 15.65 -12.07 17.67
C ASP A 78 14.44 -11.63 16.86
N ALA A 79 14.45 -10.39 16.34
CA ALA A 79 13.41 -9.89 15.46
C ALA A 79 13.29 -10.73 14.18
N VAL A 80 14.42 -11.09 13.59
CA VAL A 80 14.48 -11.94 12.40
C VAL A 80 14.01 -13.36 12.72
N ALA A 81 14.49 -13.96 13.81
CA ALA A 81 14.13 -15.32 14.20
C ALA A 81 12.62 -15.48 14.49
N GLU A 82 11.98 -14.43 15.04
CA GLU A 82 10.55 -14.44 15.37
C GLU A 82 9.65 -14.16 14.15
N HIS A 83 10.09 -13.32 13.20
CA HIS A 83 9.21 -12.74 12.19
C HIS A 83 9.61 -12.98 10.73
N ALA A 84 10.79 -13.56 10.46
CA ALA A 84 11.20 -13.90 9.10
C ALA A 84 10.25 -14.93 8.49
N ARG A 85 10.01 -14.80 7.18
CA ARG A 85 9.17 -15.76 6.45
C ARG A 85 9.99 -16.91 5.88
N THR A 86 11.27 -16.70 5.67
CA THR A 86 12.18 -17.74 5.23
C THR A 86 12.79 -18.50 6.41
N PRO A 87 13.21 -19.77 6.21
CA PRO A 87 13.86 -20.53 7.27
C PRO A 87 15.14 -19.83 7.74
N PHE A 88 15.30 -19.72 9.06
CA PHE A 88 16.50 -19.13 9.64
C PHE A 88 17.73 -20.03 9.38
N ARG A 89 18.74 -19.44 8.76
CA ARG A 89 20.05 -20.01 8.43
C ARG A 89 21.17 -19.19 9.06
N GLU A 90 21.94 -19.84 9.94
CA GLU A 90 23.09 -19.25 10.63
C GLU A 90 24.14 -18.66 9.68
N SER A 91 24.42 -19.34 8.56
CA SER A 91 25.42 -18.86 7.59
C SER A 91 24.99 -17.60 6.83
N VAL A 92 23.68 -17.34 6.71
CA VAL A 92 23.15 -16.09 6.17
C VAL A 92 23.21 -15.01 7.24
N TRP A 93 22.80 -15.36 8.47
CA TRP A 93 22.85 -14.47 9.61
C TRP A 93 24.26 -13.93 9.87
N HIS A 94 25.27 -14.79 9.99
CA HIS A 94 26.65 -14.37 10.24
C HIS A 94 27.15 -13.37 9.19
N ARG A 95 26.88 -13.61 7.90
CA ARG A 95 27.27 -12.70 6.82
C ARG A 95 26.57 -11.35 6.90
N LEU A 96 25.28 -11.34 7.25
CA LEU A 96 24.51 -10.11 7.45
C LEU A 96 25.03 -9.34 8.67
N ALA A 97 25.30 -10.05 9.77
CA ALA A 97 25.75 -9.49 11.05
C ALA A 97 27.09 -8.74 10.94
N GLU A 98 28.00 -9.18 10.06
CA GLU A 98 29.27 -8.48 9.82
C GLU A 98 29.08 -7.02 9.35
N GLY A 99 27.98 -6.74 8.65
CA GLY A 99 27.62 -5.41 8.13
C GLY A 99 26.69 -4.61 9.05
N ILE A 100 26.35 -5.13 10.23
CA ILE A 100 25.47 -4.44 11.18
C ILE A 100 26.27 -3.42 11.99
N ARG A 101 25.76 -2.19 12.08
CA ARG A 101 26.28 -1.13 12.96
C ARG A 101 25.12 -0.44 13.68
N PHE A 102 25.41 0.18 14.81
CA PHE A 102 24.43 0.99 15.55
C PHE A 102 25.04 2.35 15.87
N VAL A 103 24.26 3.41 15.67
CA VAL A 103 24.62 4.77 16.06
C VAL A 103 23.59 5.27 17.06
N GLN A 104 24.05 5.57 18.27
CA GLN A 104 23.23 6.16 19.30
C GLN A 104 23.15 7.67 19.14
N GLY A 105 21.93 8.22 19.25
CA GLY A 105 21.71 9.65 19.23
C GLY A 105 20.23 10.06 19.19
N SER A 106 19.97 11.32 19.52
CA SER A 106 18.68 11.96 19.25
C SER A 106 18.66 12.59 17.86
N PHE A 107 17.46 12.91 17.37
CA PHE A 107 17.30 13.45 16.02
C PHE A 107 17.85 14.87 15.88
N ASP A 108 17.99 15.59 17.00
CA ASP A 108 18.52 16.95 17.12
C ASP A 108 20.00 16.99 17.57
N ASP A 109 20.68 15.84 17.70
CA ASP A 109 22.08 15.74 18.14
C ASP A 109 23.03 15.83 16.94
N ASP A 110 23.78 16.92 16.85
CA ASP A 110 24.73 17.13 15.75
C ASP A 110 25.86 16.08 15.71
N ASP A 111 26.42 15.78 16.88
CA ASP A 111 27.53 14.83 17.04
C ASP A 111 27.09 13.41 16.67
N ALA A 112 25.84 13.03 16.96
CA ALA A 112 25.30 11.75 16.53
C ALA A 112 25.23 11.61 15.01
N PHE A 113 24.85 12.67 14.30
CA PHE A 113 24.83 12.65 12.84
C PHE A 113 26.24 12.69 12.23
N ASP A 114 27.21 13.33 12.90
CA ASP A 114 28.62 13.25 12.49
C ASP A 114 29.18 11.83 12.68
N ARG A 115 28.85 11.16 13.79
CA ARG A 115 29.15 9.73 13.99
C ARG A 115 28.47 8.84 12.96
N LEU A 116 27.22 9.12 12.61
CA LEU A 116 26.50 8.39 11.57
C LEU A 116 27.19 8.56 10.20
N ALA A 117 27.55 9.79 9.85
CA ALA A 117 28.31 10.08 8.62
C ALA A 117 29.64 9.34 8.58
N GLN A 118 30.37 9.31 9.70
CA GLN A 118 31.60 8.54 9.81
C GLN A 118 31.36 7.04 9.65
N THR A 119 30.34 6.49 10.32
CA THR A 119 29.98 5.06 10.23
C THR A 119 29.65 4.63 8.80
N VAL A 120 28.91 5.47 8.06
CA VAL A 120 28.59 5.21 6.65
C VAL A 120 29.86 5.22 5.78
N ARG A 121 30.79 6.17 6.02
CA ARG A 121 32.08 6.23 5.31
C ARG A 121 32.96 5.01 5.62
N ASP A 122 33.02 4.59 6.88
CA ASP A 122 33.82 3.44 7.30
C ASP A 122 33.28 2.16 6.67
N LEU A 123 31.96 1.96 6.67
CA LEU A 123 31.33 0.83 6.00
C LEU A 123 31.59 0.82 4.49
N ASP A 124 31.64 1.99 3.86
CA ASP A 124 31.98 2.09 2.45
C ASP A 124 33.42 1.63 2.18
N ALA A 125 34.37 2.08 3.01
CA ALA A 125 35.78 1.69 2.91
C ALA A 125 36.02 0.21 3.23
N GLU A 126 35.35 -0.33 4.25
CA GLU A 126 35.55 -1.71 4.73
C GLU A 126 34.82 -2.75 3.88
N ARG A 127 33.60 -2.44 3.43
CA ARG A 127 32.68 -3.42 2.80
C ARG A 127 32.37 -3.11 1.34
N GLY A 128 32.81 -1.96 0.83
CA GLY A 128 32.63 -1.57 -0.56
C GLY A 128 31.18 -1.31 -0.91
N THR A 129 30.48 -0.46 -0.14
CA THR A 129 29.09 -0.08 -0.41
C THR A 129 28.92 0.75 -1.68
N GLY A 130 30.02 1.19 -2.30
CA GLY A 130 30.02 2.00 -3.51
C GLY A 130 29.48 3.40 -3.27
N GLY A 131 29.61 3.90 -2.05
CA GLY A 131 29.05 5.16 -1.59
C GLY A 131 27.52 5.19 -1.54
N ASN A 132 26.81 4.09 -1.80
CA ASN A 132 25.35 4.09 -1.92
C ASN A 132 24.67 3.95 -0.56
N THR A 133 23.69 4.81 -0.25
CA THR A 133 22.97 4.73 1.04
C THR A 133 21.48 5.02 0.90
N ALA A 134 20.67 4.14 1.48
CA ALA A 134 19.24 4.34 1.68
C ALA A 134 18.96 4.73 3.14
N PHE A 135 18.22 5.80 3.37
CA PHE A 135 17.77 6.26 4.67
C PHE A 135 16.30 5.94 4.87
N TYR A 136 16.00 4.98 5.73
CA TYR A 136 14.64 4.57 6.07
C TYR A 136 14.15 5.35 7.29
N LEU A 137 13.18 6.25 7.10
CA LEU A 137 12.61 7.08 8.16
C LEU A 137 11.43 6.37 8.84
N SER A 138 11.72 5.33 9.63
CA SER A 138 10.71 4.63 10.46
C SER A 138 10.42 5.40 11.76
N ILE A 139 10.07 6.68 11.62
CA ILE A 139 9.91 7.64 12.71
C ILE A 139 8.59 8.42 12.56
N PRO A 140 8.09 9.09 13.61
CA PRO A 140 6.89 9.92 13.50
C PRO A 140 7.07 11.08 12.50
N PRO A 141 6.02 11.50 11.77
CA PRO A 141 6.10 12.60 10.80
C PRO A 141 6.65 13.91 11.37
N SER A 142 6.36 14.21 12.63
CA SER A 142 6.86 15.40 13.32
C SER A 142 8.40 15.45 13.44
N ALA A 143 9.08 14.31 13.32
CA ALA A 143 10.53 14.23 13.34
C ALA A 143 11.18 14.38 11.95
N PHE A 144 10.41 14.27 10.85
CA PHE A 144 10.96 14.33 9.49
C PHE A 144 11.73 15.63 9.24
N PRO A 145 11.22 16.83 9.59
CA PRO A 145 11.94 18.08 9.30
C PRO A 145 13.29 18.18 10.03
N VAL A 146 13.38 17.60 11.22
CA VAL A 146 14.62 17.61 12.00
C VAL A 146 15.64 16.65 11.37
N VAL A 147 15.21 15.42 11.06
CA VAL A 147 16.09 14.41 10.48
C VAL A 147 16.56 14.78 9.07
N THR A 148 15.70 15.30 8.19
CA THR A 148 16.11 15.70 6.84
C THR A 148 17.12 16.85 6.89
N LYS A 149 16.92 17.84 7.77
CA LYS A 149 17.90 18.92 7.99
C LYS A 149 19.24 18.38 8.47
N GLN A 150 19.25 17.42 9.38
CA GLN A 150 20.50 16.82 9.85
C GLN A 150 21.20 15.98 8.78
N LEU A 151 20.44 15.24 7.96
CA LEU A 151 20.99 14.53 6.80
C LEU A 151 21.64 15.49 5.79
N ALA A 152 21.05 16.68 5.58
CA ALA A 152 21.64 17.73 4.76
C ALA A 152 22.92 18.30 5.41
N ARG A 153 22.85 18.68 6.69
CA ARG A 153 23.95 19.30 7.45
C ARG A 153 25.19 18.41 7.53
N SER A 154 24.99 17.12 7.79
CA SER A 154 26.08 16.13 7.90
C SER A 154 26.65 15.69 6.54
N GLY A 155 26.08 16.16 5.42
CA GLY A 155 26.45 15.74 4.07
C GLY A 155 25.96 14.34 3.69
N LEU A 156 25.21 13.66 4.56
CA LEU A 156 24.65 12.32 4.31
C LEU A 156 23.65 12.28 3.15
N ALA A 157 22.95 13.39 2.87
CA ALA A 157 22.03 13.50 1.73
C ALA A 157 22.74 13.82 0.39
N GLN A 158 24.02 14.18 0.41
CA GLN A 158 24.75 14.54 -0.81
C GLN A 158 25.20 13.27 -1.55
N SER A 159 24.95 13.24 -2.86
CA SER A 159 25.42 12.21 -3.79
C SER A 159 26.42 12.82 -4.78
N ASP A 160 27.32 11.99 -5.27
CA ASP A 160 28.18 12.29 -6.42
C ASP A 160 27.70 11.48 -7.65
N ASP A 161 28.33 11.68 -8.81
CA ASP A 161 27.94 10.98 -10.05
C ASP A 161 28.12 9.44 -9.99
N GLN A 162 28.76 8.91 -8.94
CA GLN A 162 29.06 7.47 -8.80
C GLN A 162 28.24 6.78 -7.71
N SER A 163 27.49 7.53 -6.90
CA SER A 163 26.71 7.02 -5.78
C SER A 163 25.30 7.59 -5.76
N TRP A 164 24.38 6.89 -5.10
CA TRP A 164 23.03 7.38 -4.86
C TRP A 164 22.74 7.52 -3.37
N ARG A 165 21.94 8.54 -3.03
CA ARG A 165 21.31 8.72 -1.72
C ARG A 165 19.80 8.65 -1.90
N ARG A 166 19.16 7.71 -1.22
CA ARG A 166 17.70 7.54 -1.31
C ARG A 166 17.09 7.67 0.06
N VAL A 167 15.89 8.22 0.14
CA VAL A 167 15.13 8.35 1.37
C VAL A 167 13.81 7.59 1.25
N VAL A 168 13.49 6.79 2.25
CA VAL A 168 12.23 6.05 2.35
C VAL A 168 11.41 6.66 3.45
N ILE A 169 10.18 7.06 3.14
CA ILE A 169 9.26 7.66 4.09
C ILE A 169 7.97 6.85 4.20
N GLU A 170 7.51 6.68 5.43
CA GLU A 170 6.29 5.97 5.78
C GLU A 170 5.10 6.92 5.91
N LYS A 171 3.89 6.37 5.77
CA LYS A 171 2.65 7.12 5.99
C LYS A 171 2.52 7.55 7.46
N PRO A 172 1.82 8.65 7.78
CA PRO A 172 0.99 9.49 6.90
C PRO A 172 1.77 10.56 6.12
N PHE A 173 1.37 10.80 4.86
CA PHE A 173 1.92 11.85 3.99
C PHE A 173 1.09 13.14 4.12
N GLY A 174 1.17 13.78 5.29
CA GLY A 174 0.29 14.88 5.67
C GLY A 174 -1.04 14.41 6.25
N HIS A 175 -1.88 15.36 6.64
CA HIS A 175 -3.24 15.14 7.16
C HIS A 175 -4.34 15.87 6.35
N ASP A 176 -3.91 16.65 5.37
CA ASP A 176 -4.67 17.39 4.36
C ASP A 176 -3.71 17.79 3.21
N LEU A 177 -4.23 18.42 2.16
CA LEU A 177 -3.40 18.88 1.03
C LEU A 177 -2.31 19.88 1.44
N ALA A 178 -2.59 20.77 2.39
CA ALA A 178 -1.65 21.83 2.77
C ALA A 178 -0.42 21.26 3.49
N SER A 179 -0.65 20.41 4.49
CA SER A 179 0.38 19.70 5.23
C SER A 179 1.15 18.71 4.36
N ALA A 180 0.50 18.07 3.37
CA ALA A 180 1.19 17.21 2.41
C ALA A 180 2.18 18.00 1.55
N LYS A 181 1.78 19.18 1.06
CA LYS A 181 2.66 20.09 0.31
C LYS A 181 3.83 20.59 1.15
N GLU A 182 3.58 20.95 2.40
CA GLU A 182 4.63 21.35 3.34
C GLU A 182 5.65 20.22 3.56
N LEU A 183 5.17 19.00 3.83
CA LEU A 183 6.01 17.82 3.99
C LEU A 183 6.85 17.54 2.74
N ASN A 184 6.22 17.61 1.56
CA ASN A 184 6.89 17.42 0.28
C ASN A 184 7.99 18.47 0.06
N GLY A 185 7.74 19.73 0.40
CA GLY A 185 8.75 20.80 0.34
C GLY A 185 9.96 20.49 1.23
N ILE A 186 9.72 20.13 2.49
CA ILE A 186 10.78 19.82 3.47
C ILE A 186 11.66 18.65 3.03
N VAL A 187 11.06 17.61 2.44
CA VAL A 187 11.83 16.46 1.94
C VAL A 187 12.58 16.83 0.67
N ASN A 188 11.93 17.56 -0.25
CA ASN A 188 12.50 17.87 -1.56
C ASN A 188 13.57 18.98 -1.53
N ASP A 189 13.62 19.77 -0.45
CA ASP A 189 14.74 20.67 -0.15
C ASP A 189 16.06 19.91 0.10
N VAL A 190 15.99 18.61 0.44
CA VAL A 190 17.14 17.78 0.80
C VAL A 190 17.38 16.67 -0.22
N PHE A 191 16.33 16.02 -0.70
CA PHE A 191 16.41 14.91 -1.65
C PHE A 191 15.65 15.25 -2.93
N PRO A 192 16.22 15.04 -4.13
CA PRO A 192 15.44 15.20 -5.35
C PRO A 192 14.33 14.14 -5.41
N GLU A 193 13.22 14.45 -6.07
CA GLU A 193 11.99 13.63 -6.04
C GLU A 193 12.22 12.17 -6.50
N GLU A 194 13.11 11.95 -7.46
CA GLU A 194 13.51 10.62 -7.93
C GLU A 194 14.21 9.76 -6.86
N SER A 195 14.71 10.39 -5.80
CA SER A 195 15.36 9.74 -4.66
C SER A 195 14.45 9.56 -3.45
N VAL A 196 13.18 10.00 -3.54
CA VAL A 196 12.18 9.88 -2.47
C VAL A 196 11.26 8.70 -2.74
N PHE A 197 11.21 7.77 -1.80
CA PHE A 197 10.43 6.54 -1.88
C PHE A 197 9.34 6.55 -0.81
N ARG A 198 8.11 6.90 -1.21
CA ARG A 198 6.94 6.94 -0.33
C ARG A 198 6.31 5.55 -0.24
N ILE A 199 6.26 4.98 0.96
CA ILE A 199 5.75 3.64 1.14
C ILE A 199 4.22 3.64 1.10
N ASP A 200 3.69 2.98 0.09
CA ASP A 200 2.36 2.37 0.13
C ASP A 200 2.54 0.85 -0.01
N HIS A 201 2.49 0.15 1.12
CA HIS A 201 2.73 -1.30 1.16
C HIS A 201 1.70 -2.13 0.36
N TYR A 202 0.56 -1.57 -0.04
CA TYR A 202 -0.36 -2.28 -0.93
C TYR A 202 0.18 -2.36 -2.36
N LEU A 203 0.94 -1.36 -2.81
CA LEU A 203 1.57 -1.38 -4.14
C LEU A 203 2.65 -2.45 -4.26
N GLY A 204 3.26 -2.85 -3.14
CA GLY A 204 4.20 -3.96 -3.06
C GLY A 204 3.56 -5.35 -3.16
N LYS A 205 2.22 -5.46 -3.19
CA LYS A 205 1.53 -6.75 -3.29
C LYS A 205 1.47 -7.25 -4.73
N GLU A 206 1.83 -8.50 -4.93
CA GLU A 206 1.87 -9.15 -6.25
C GLU A 206 0.56 -9.01 -7.04
N THR A 207 -0.58 -9.19 -6.37
CA THR A 207 -1.92 -9.08 -6.97
C THR A 207 -2.24 -7.69 -7.50
N VAL A 208 -1.68 -6.64 -6.91
CA VAL A 208 -1.90 -5.26 -7.39
C VAL A 208 -1.18 -5.06 -8.72
N GLN A 209 0.04 -5.57 -8.85
CA GLN A 209 0.76 -5.56 -10.13
C GLN A 209 0.09 -6.46 -11.17
N ASN A 210 -0.49 -7.58 -10.75
CA ASN A 210 -1.23 -8.46 -11.65
C ASN A 210 -2.43 -7.77 -12.33
N ILE A 211 -2.96 -6.67 -11.78
CA ILE A 211 -3.99 -5.87 -12.48
C ILE A 211 -3.46 -5.41 -13.85
N LEU A 212 -2.19 -5.01 -13.92
CA LEU A 212 -1.55 -4.59 -15.16
C LEU A 212 -1.45 -5.73 -16.17
N ALA A 213 -1.00 -6.90 -15.72
CA ALA A 213 -0.89 -8.09 -16.55
C ALA A 213 -2.27 -8.55 -17.04
N LEU A 214 -3.26 -8.58 -16.14
CA LEU A 214 -4.63 -8.95 -16.45
C LEU A 214 -5.23 -8.05 -17.54
N ARG A 215 -5.07 -6.74 -17.41
CA ARG A 215 -5.64 -5.76 -18.35
C ARG A 215 -4.90 -5.74 -19.68
N PHE A 216 -3.58 -5.53 -19.64
CA PHE A 216 -2.84 -5.16 -20.85
C PHE A 216 -2.17 -6.33 -21.58
N ALA A 217 -2.02 -7.50 -20.94
CA ALA A 217 -1.52 -8.70 -21.63
C ALA A 217 -2.64 -9.52 -22.30
N ASN A 218 -3.92 -9.22 -22.00
CA ASN A 218 -5.04 -10.05 -22.43
C ASN A 218 -6.01 -9.26 -23.32
N GLN A 219 -6.06 -9.61 -24.61
CA GLN A 219 -7.05 -9.13 -25.57
C GLN A 219 -8.51 -9.43 -25.15
N LEU A 220 -8.72 -10.38 -24.24
CA LEU A 220 -10.04 -10.72 -23.73
C LEU A 220 -10.63 -9.62 -22.83
N PHE A 221 -9.82 -8.95 -22.00
CA PHE A 221 -10.32 -8.05 -20.95
C PHE A 221 -10.29 -6.58 -21.35
N GLU A 222 -9.26 -6.11 -22.06
CA GLU A 222 -9.14 -4.68 -22.40
C GLU A 222 -10.33 -4.12 -23.21
N PRO A 223 -10.90 -4.82 -24.21
CA PRO A 223 -12.04 -4.30 -24.99
C PRO A 223 -13.31 -4.05 -24.17
N ILE A 224 -13.48 -4.79 -23.06
CA ILE A 224 -14.63 -4.67 -22.16
C ILE A 224 -14.36 -3.76 -20.95
N TRP A 225 -13.15 -3.20 -20.85
CA TRP A 225 -12.72 -2.37 -19.71
C TRP A 225 -13.04 -0.88 -19.88
N ASN A 226 -14.31 -0.56 -20.12
CA ASN A 226 -14.78 0.81 -20.35
C ASN A 226 -16.29 0.95 -20.09
N SER A 227 -16.76 2.20 -20.11
CA SER A 227 -18.14 2.61 -19.83
C SER A 227 -19.20 2.05 -20.76
N ASN A 228 -18.85 1.43 -21.90
CA ASN A 228 -19.85 0.71 -22.70
C ASN A 228 -20.30 -0.57 -22.02
N TYR A 229 -19.39 -1.26 -21.32
CA TYR A 229 -19.63 -2.60 -20.76
C TYR A 229 -19.64 -2.61 -19.23
N VAL A 230 -18.87 -1.75 -18.58
CA VAL A 230 -18.83 -1.65 -17.12
C VAL A 230 -20.00 -0.80 -16.62
N ASP A 231 -20.73 -1.31 -15.63
CA ASP A 231 -21.79 -0.56 -14.93
C ASP A 231 -21.20 0.27 -13.77
N HIS A 232 -20.38 -0.37 -12.93
CA HIS A 232 -19.71 0.28 -11.81
C HIS A 232 -18.50 -0.53 -11.34
N VAL A 233 -17.65 0.12 -10.54
CA VAL A 233 -16.49 -0.52 -9.88
C VAL A 233 -16.65 -0.40 -8.37
N GLN A 234 -16.39 -1.48 -7.64
CA GLN A 234 -16.33 -1.47 -6.18
C GLN A 234 -14.92 -1.83 -5.71
N ILE A 235 -14.33 -1.01 -4.85
CA ILE A 235 -13.03 -1.29 -4.22
C ILE A 235 -13.26 -1.36 -2.71
N THR A 236 -13.06 -2.53 -2.13
CA THR A 236 -13.31 -2.78 -0.70
C THR A 236 -12.00 -3.12 -0.01
N MET A 237 -11.72 -2.47 1.11
CA MET A 237 -10.70 -2.89 2.09
C MET A 237 -11.33 -2.99 3.48
N ALA A 238 -11.73 -4.19 3.85
CA ALA A 238 -12.34 -4.50 5.13
C ALA A 238 -11.36 -5.22 6.06
N GLU A 239 -11.42 -4.89 7.34
CA GLU A 239 -10.69 -5.56 8.41
C GLU A 239 -11.66 -6.01 9.50
N ASP A 240 -11.47 -7.24 9.98
CA ASP A 240 -12.24 -7.81 11.09
C ASP A 240 -11.67 -7.42 12.46
N ILE A 241 -10.47 -6.86 12.50
CA ILE A 241 -9.83 -6.40 13.74
C ILE A 241 -10.25 -4.98 14.14
N GLY A 242 -10.12 -4.68 15.43
CA GLY A 242 -10.28 -3.33 16.00
C GLY A 242 -8.97 -2.53 15.98
N LEU A 243 -8.92 -1.43 16.73
CA LEU A 243 -7.75 -0.54 16.77
C LEU A 243 -6.74 -0.89 17.86
N GLY A 244 -7.19 -1.56 18.94
CA GLY A 244 -6.31 -2.36 19.80
C GLY A 244 -5.19 -1.55 20.46
N GLY A 245 -5.52 -0.40 21.04
CA GLY A 245 -4.56 0.46 21.76
C GLY A 245 -3.79 1.46 20.88
N ARG A 246 -4.07 1.53 19.58
CA ARG A 246 -3.51 2.54 18.65
C ARG A 246 -4.23 3.90 18.72
N ALA A 247 -4.83 4.23 19.87
CA ALA A 247 -5.67 5.42 20.02
C ALA A 247 -4.91 6.72 19.72
N GLY A 248 -3.71 6.88 20.28
CA GLY A 248 -2.90 8.09 20.07
C GLY A 248 -2.42 8.32 18.63
N TYR A 249 -2.53 7.31 17.76
CA TYR A 249 -2.27 7.46 16.33
C TYR A 249 -3.57 7.64 15.54
N TYR A 250 -4.59 6.83 15.81
CA TYR A 250 -5.77 6.74 14.95
C TYR A 250 -6.81 7.82 15.24
N ASP A 251 -6.92 8.29 16.48
CA ASP A 251 -7.87 9.33 16.86
C ASP A 251 -7.47 10.66 16.20
N GLY A 252 -8.37 11.23 15.38
CA GLY A 252 -8.10 12.39 14.52
C GLY A 252 -7.62 12.05 13.09
N ILE A 253 -7.18 10.82 12.81
CA ILE A 253 -6.87 10.37 11.45
C ILE A 253 -8.13 9.84 10.77
N GLY A 254 -8.72 8.79 11.34
CA GLY A 254 -9.91 8.12 10.81
C GLY A 254 -9.65 7.20 9.61
N ALA A 255 -10.67 6.40 9.28
CA ALA A 255 -10.57 5.39 8.22
C ALA A 255 -10.33 5.98 6.83
N ALA A 256 -10.86 7.19 6.55
CA ALA A 256 -10.67 7.82 5.26
C ALA A 256 -9.22 8.24 5.03
N ARG A 257 -8.56 8.86 6.02
CA ARG A 257 -7.14 9.25 5.90
C ARG A 257 -6.20 8.05 5.97
N ASP A 258 -6.51 7.06 6.81
CA ASP A 258 -5.62 5.89 6.98
C ASP A 258 -5.58 4.99 5.74
N VAL A 259 -6.70 4.88 5.01
CA VAL A 259 -6.88 3.86 3.96
C VAL A 259 -7.40 4.39 2.62
N ILE A 260 -8.40 5.30 2.60
CA ILE A 260 -8.94 5.81 1.32
C ILE A 260 -7.89 6.69 0.63
N GLN A 261 -7.29 7.63 1.37
CA GLN A 261 -6.34 8.61 0.85
C GLN A 261 -5.16 7.99 0.10
N ASN A 262 -4.72 6.81 0.53
CA ASN A 262 -3.57 6.10 -0.02
C ASN A 262 -4.02 4.86 -0.80
N HIS A 263 -4.22 3.74 -0.11
CA HIS A 263 -4.38 2.41 -0.67
C HIS A 263 -5.52 2.35 -1.68
N LEU A 264 -6.72 2.84 -1.34
CA LEU A 264 -7.87 2.70 -2.24
C LEU A 264 -7.81 3.63 -3.45
N LEU A 265 -7.30 4.86 -3.30
CA LEU A 265 -7.10 5.77 -4.44
C LEU A 265 -6.00 5.27 -5.38
N GLN A 266 -4.97 4.62 -4.83
CA GLN A 266 -3.96 3.96 -5.64
C GLN A 266 -4.53 2.75 -6.40
N LEU A 267 -5.36 1.90 -5.76
CA LEU A 267 -6.06 0.82 -6.46
C LEU A 267 -7.04 1.34 -7.52
N LEU A 268 -7.72 2.46 -7.26
CA LEU A 268 -8.54 3.16 -8.26
C LEU A 268 -7.68 3.58 -9.45
N ALA A 269 -6.53 4.20 -9.22
CA ALA A 269 -5.63 4.62 -10.28
C ALA A 269 -5.19 3.44 -11.18
N PHE A 270 -4.78 2.31 -10.59
CA PHE A 270 -4.43 1.09 -11.34
C PHE A 270 -5.62 0.47 -12.10
N THR A 271 -6.81 0.55 -11.52
CA THR A 271 -8.03 0.02 -12.15
C THR A 271 -8.47 0.88 -13.33
N ALA A 272 -8.31 2.20 -13.24
CA ALA A 272 -8.87 3.14 -14.20
C ALA A 272 -7.87 3.69 -15.24
N MET A 273 -6.56 3.55 -15.03
CA MET A 273 -5.53 4.06 -15.95
C MET A 273 -5.68 3.53 -17.38
N GLU A 274 -5.26 4.33 -18.38
CA GLU A 274 -5.14 3.82 -19.74
C GLU A 274 -3.96 2.84 -19.88
N GLU A 275 -3.86 2.19 -21.03
CA GLU A 275 -2.68 1.40 -21.37
C GLU A 275 -1.45 2.33 -21.43
N PRO A 276 -0.43 2.11 -20.59
CA PRO A 276 0.77 2.93 -20.60
C PRO A 276 1.63 2.60 -21.83
N LEU A 277 2.43 3.55 -22.31
CA LEU A 277 3.35 3.33 -23.44
C LEU A 277 4.39 2.22 -23.16
N SER A 278 4.73 2.04 -21.89
CA SER A 278 5.63 1.00 -21.40
C SER A 278 5.38 0.77 -19.90
N PHE A 279 5.97 -0.28 -19.34
CA PHE A 279 5.98 -0.51 -17.89
C PHE A 279 7.09 0.25 -17.16
N GLU A 280 7.74 1.21 -17.81
CA GLU A 280 8.71 2.06 -17.12
C GLU A 280 8.01 2.94 -16.08
N PRO A 281 8.67 3.22 -14.93
CA PRO A 281 8.07 4.00 -13.84
C PRO A 281 7.40 5.29 -14.30
N ARG A 282 8.03 6.04 -15.21
CA ARG A 282 7.51 7.31 -15.73
C ARG A 282 6.21 7.14 -16.51
N ALA A 283 6.11 6.13 -17.36
CA ALA A 283 4.92 5.88 -18.18
C ALA A 283 3.73 5.44 -17.31
N LEU A 284 3.98 4.57 -16.32
CA LEU A 284 2.96 4.17 -15.34
C LEU A 284 2.45 5.36 -14.51
N ARG A 285 3.37 6.18 -13.99
CA ARG A 285 3.03 7.38 -13.22
C ARG A 285 2.18 8.36 -14.00
N ALA A 286 2.51 8.61 -15.27
CA ALA A 286 1.76 9.53 -16.12
C ALA A 286 0.28 9.13 -16.21
N GLU A 287 -0.02 7.84 -16.41
CA GLU A 287 -1.41 7.38 -16.49
C GLU A 287 -2.11 7.36 -15.12
N LYS A 288 -1.39 7.08 -14.02
CA LYS A 288 -1.94 7.20 -12.65
C LYS A 288 -2.31 8.65 -12.30
N ILE A 289 -1.41 9.60 -12.55
CA ILE A 289 -1.61 11.03 -12.33
C ILE A 289 -2.79 11.54 -13.16
N LYS A 290 -2.89 11.13 -14.43
CA LYS A 290 -4.00 11.47 -15.31
C LYS A 290 -5.35 11.00 -14.77
N VAL A 291 -5.43 9.78 -14.21
CA VAL A 291 -6.65 9.31 -13.56
C VAL A 291 -6.97 10.12 -12.30
N LEU A 292 -6.00 10.27 -11.39
CA LEU A 292 -6.22 10.98 -10.13
C LEU A 292 -6.64 12.44 -10.37
N SER A 293 -6.02 13.12 -11.34
CA SER A 293 -6.39 14.49 -11.73
C SER A 293 -7.77 14.62 -12.38
N ALA A 294 -8.27 13.55 -13.00
CA ALA A 294 -9.61 13.46 -13.54
C ALA A 294 -10.65 12.95 -12.53
N THR A 295 -10.23 12.51 -11.34
CA THR A 295 -11.13 11.92 -10.34
C THR A 295 -11.73 13.01 -9.46
N LYS A 296 -13.04 12.92 -9.20
CA LYS A 296 -13.75 13.84 -8.29
C LYS A 296 -14.76 13.10 -7.42
N PRO A 297 -15.02 13.56 -6.19
CA PRO A 297 -16.19 13.14 -5.43
C PRO A 297 -17.49 13.41 -6.20
N VAL A 298 -18.43 12.47 -6.14
CA VAL A 298 -19.77 12.66 -6.72
C VAL A 298 -20.62 13.46 -5.75
N GLU A 299 -21.31 14.50 -6.24
CA GLU A 299 -22.24 15.30 -5.44
C GLU A 299 -23.69 14.76 -5.55
N PRO A 300 -24.55 14.95 -4.54
CA PRO A 300 -24.28 15.66 -3.29
C PRO A 300 -23.65 14.74 -2.22
N LEU A 301 -22.63 15.22 -1.50
CA LEU A 301 -21.81 14.39 -0.59
C LEU A 301 -22.57 13.73 0.57
N ASP A 302 -23.72 14.27 0.98
CA ASP A 302 -24.62 13.69 1.98
C ASP A 302 -25.28 12.38 1.51
N GLN A 303 -25.33 12.14 0.20
CA GLN A 303 -25.97 10.98 -0.40
C GLN A 303 -24.98 10.01 -1.05
N THR A 304 -23.76 10.47 -1.33
CA THR A 304 -22.75 9.73 -2.07
C THR A 304 -21.56 9.29 -1.20
N THR A 305 -21.56 9.69 0.06
CA THR A 305 -20.56 9.31 1.04
C THR A 305 -21.22 8.83 2.33
N ALA A 306 -20.52 7.97 3.07
CA ALA A 306 -20.96 7.51 4.38
C ALA A 306 -19.76 7.34 5.31
N ARG A 307 -19.95 7.65 6.60
CA ARG A 307 -18.96 7.40 7.64
C ARG A 307 -19.61 6.79 8.86
N GLY A 308 -18.91 5.88 9.52
CA GLY A 308 -19.43 5.19 10.69
C GLY A 308 -18.40 4.94 11.78
N GLN A 309 -18.88 4.61 12.97
CA GLN A 309 -18.07 4.26 14.14
C GLN A 309 -18.57 2.95 14.76
N TYR A 310 -17.69 1.95 14.92
CA TYR A 310 -18.13 0.66 15.46
C TYR A 310 -18.51 0.77 16.94
N THR A 311 -19.61 0.11 17.27
CA THR A 311 -20.11 -0.02 18.64
C THR A 311 -19.57 -1.28 19.31
N GLY A 312 -19.79 -1.40 20.62
CA GLY A 312 -19.48 -2.62 21.35
C GLY A 312 -20.53 -3.70 21.08
N GLY A 313 -20.12 -4.96 21.09
CA GLY A 313 -21.03 -6.06 20.74
C GLY A 313 -20.35 -7.42 20.70
N TRP A 314 -20.93 -8.34 19.94
CA TRP A 314 -20.39 -9.68 19.73
C TRP A 314 -19.84 -9.81 18.32
N GLN A 315 -18.59 -10.26 18.18
CA GLN A 315 -17.95 -10.55 16.91
C GLN A 315 -17.23 -11.90 17.02
N GLY A 316 -17.55 -12.85 16.13
CA GLY A 316 -16.92 -14.18 16.15
C GLY A 316 -17.03 -14.91 17.50
N GLY A 317 -18.16 -14.76 18.20
CA GLY A 317 -18.38 -15.37 19.52
C GLY A 317 -17.64 -14.71 20.68
N LYS A 318 -16.95 -13.59 20.46
CA LYS A 318 -16.27 -12.81 21.51
C LYS A 318 -16.94 -11.46 21.70
N LYS A 319 -17.10 -11.03 22.96
CA LYS A 319 -17.57 -9.69 23.29
C LYS A 319 -16.43 -8.70 23.09
N VAL A 320 -16.66 -7.66 22.30
CA VAL A 320 -15.66 -6.64 21.94
C VAL A 320 -16.15 -5.25 22.33
N PRO A 321 -15.24 -4.36 22.80
CA PRO A 321 -15.61 -2.99 23.13
C PRO A 321 -15.90 -2.17 21.87
N GLY A 322 -16.70 -1.11 22.01
CA GLY A 322 -16.85 -0.08 20.98
C GLY A 322 -15.67 0.90 21.00
N LEU A 323 -15.53 1.74 19.97
CA LEU A 323 -14.38 2.65 19.86
C LEU A 323 -14.21 3.53 21.12
N LEU A 324 -15.30 4.16 21.56
CA LEU A 324 -15.31 5.06 22.73
C LEU A 324 -15.05 4.36 24.07
N GLN A 325 -15.03 3.02 24.07
CA GLN A 325 -14.70 2.17 25.22
C GLN A 325 -13.26 1.64 25.14
N GLU A 326 -12.58 1.77 24.01
CA GLU A 326 -11.17 1.38 23.88
C GLU A 326 -10.27 2.37 24.64
N ALA A 327 -9.24 1.84 25.31
CA ALA A 327 -8.33 2.66 26.10
C ALA A 327 -7.58 3.66 25.21
N GLY A 328 -7.55 4.93 25.64
CA GLY A 328 -6.83 6.01 24.97
C GLY A 328 -7.64 6.83 23.97
N PHE A 329 -8.87 6.45 23.63
CA PHE A 329 -9.75 7.26 22.77
C PHE A 329 -10.53 8.28 23.59
N ALA A 330 -10.79 9.46 23.00
CA ALA A 330 -11.69 10.43 23.59
C ALA A 330 -13.13 9.90 23.65
N LYS A 331 -13.84 10.16 24.77
CA LYS A 331 -15.22 9.67 24.97
C LYS A 331 -16.25 10.31 24.03
N ASP A 332 -15.88 11.46 23.46
CA ASP A 332 -16.62 12.26 22.50
C ASP A 332 -15.95 12.26 21.11
N SER A 333 -15.06 11.28 20.84
CA SER A 333 -14.39 11.15 19.55
C SER A 333 -15.39 11.03 18.39
N THR A 334 -15.24 11.90 17.40
CA THR A 334 -15.97 11.88 16.13
C THR A 334 -15.19 11.16 15.02
N THR A 335 -14.09 10.47 15.38
CA THR A 335 -13.26 9.73 14.44
C THR A 335 -14.04 8.57 13.83
N GLU A 336 -14.07 8.48 12.50
CA GLU A 336 -14.72 7.39 11.78
C GLU A 336 -13.82 6.14 11.72
N THR A 337 -14.43 4.97 11.93
CA THR A 337 -13.79 3.66 11.79
C THR A 337 -14.28 2.91 10.55
N TYR A 338 -15.24 3.51 9.84
CA TYR A 338 -15.75 3.10 8.55
C TYR A 338 -15.88 4.34 7.66
N ALA A 339 -15.53 4.22 6.40
CA ALA A 339 -15.70 5.26 5.40
C ALA A 339 -16.09 4.61 4.06
N ALA A 340 -17.08 5.19 3.39
CA ALA A 340 -17.43 4.87 2.01
C ALA A 340 -17.62 6.16 1.21
N VAL A 341 -17.11 6.17 -0.02
CA VAL A 341 -17.16 7.33 -0.92
C VAL A 341 -17.48 6.88 -2.34
N THR A 342 -18.23 7.72 -3.06
CA THR A 342 -18.49 7.55 -4.50
C THR A 342 -17.66 8.57 -5.26
N LEU A 343 -16.85 8.10 -6.21
CA LEU A 343 -15.98 8.90 -7.04
C LEU A 343 -16.33 8.69 -8.51
N ASP A 344 -16.19 9.76 -9.31
CA ASP A 344 -16.25 9.69 -10.76
C ASP A 344 -14.88 9.97 -11.36
N VAL A 345 -14.46 9.13 -12.32
CA VAL A 345 -13.27 9.36 -13.13
C VAL A 345 -13.69 10.04 -14.43
N GLN A 346 -13.45 11.35 -14.54
CA GLN A 346 -13.92 12.21 -15.64
C GLN A 346 -13.12 12.05 -16.93
N THR A 347 -12.98 10.81 -17.41
CA THR A 347 -12.38 10.48 -18.71
C THR A 347 -13.42 9.85 -19.63
N ARG A 348 -13.17 9.84 -20.94
CA ARG A 348 -14.07 9.21 -21.91
C ARG A 348 -14.29 7.72 -21.62
N ARG A 349 -13.25 7.02 -21.14
CA ARG A 349 -13.31 5.59 -20.80
C ARG A 349 -14.28 5.31 -19.66
N TRP A 350 -14.37 6.20 -18.67
CA TRP A 350 -15.13 5.96 -17.43
C TRP A 350 -16.33 6.89 -17.25
N ALA A 351 -16.66 7.71 -18.25
CA ALA A 351 -17.80 8.61 -18.20
C ALA A 351 -19.09 7.87 -17.82
N GLY A 352 -19.72 8.29 -16.72
CA GLY A 352 -20.96 7.72 -16.18
C GLY A 352 -20.80 6.42 -15.39
N VAL A 353 -19.58 5.94 -15.16
CA VAL A 353 -19.30 4.74 -14.36
C VAL A 353 -18.81 5.17 -12.96
N PRO A 354 -19.61 4.97 -11.91
CA PRO A 354 -19.20 5.32 -10.56
C PRO A 354 -18.19 4.31 -9.98
N PHE A 355 -17.23 4.83 -9.23
CA PHE A 355 -16.28 4.08 -8.41
C PHE A 355 -16.69 4.18 -6.95
N TYR A 356 -17.09 3.06 -6.36
CA TYR A 356 -17.45 2.97 -4.95
C TYR A 356 -16.28 2.43 -4.15
N LEU A 357 -15.72 3.25 -3.28
CA LEU A 357 -14.63 2.88 -2.38
C LEU A 357 -15.19 2.73 -0.98
N ARG A 358 -14.85 1.64 -0.29
CA ARG A 358 -15.17 1.50 1.14
C ARG A 358 -14.07 0.83 1.94
N THR A 359 -13.98 1.23 3.20
CA THR A 359 -13.10 0.63 4.17
C THR A 359 -13.70 0.68 5.57
N GLY A 360 -13.30 -0.26 6.42
CA GLY A 360 -13.61 -0.15 7.84
C GLY A 360 -12.97 -1.23 8.70
N LYS A 361 -12.92 -0.93 10.00
CA LYS A 361 -12.51 -1.85 11.07
C LYS A 361 -13.72 -2.59 11.63
N ARG A 362 -13.47 -3.72 12.30
CA ARG A 362 -14.53 -4.55 12.92
C ARG A 362 -15.63 -4.96 11.93
N LEU A 363 -15.29 -5.19 10.67
CA LEU A 363 -16.23 -5.67 9.67
C LEU A 363 -16.37 -7.21 9.71
N GLY A 364 -17.28 -7.74 8.90
CA GLY A 364 -17.64 -9.16 8.90
C GLY A 364 -16.47 -10.12 8.63
N ARG A 365 -15.48 -9.69 7.83
CA ARG A 365 -14.23 -10.42 7.59
C ARG A 365 -13.14 -9.50 7.04
N ARG A 366 -11.88 -9.93 7.15
CA ARG A 366 -10.76 -9.29 6.46
C ARG A 366 -10.79 -9.60 4.96
N VAL A 367 -10.80 -8.57 4.11
CA VAL A 367 -10.71 -8.70 2.66
C VAL A 367 -10.27 -7.40 2.00
N THR A 368 -9.48 -7.49 0.95
CA THR A 368 -9.19 -6.41 0.00
C THR A 368 -9.48 -6.93 -1.40
N GLU A 369 -10.42 -6.31 -2.10
CA GLU A 369 -10.81 -6.72 -3.45
C GLU A 369 -11.24 -5.54 -4.33
N ILE A 370 -11.09 -5.71 -5.64
CA ILE A 370 -11.64 -4.85 -6.69
C ILE A 370 -12.66 -5.67 -7.46
N ALA A 371 -13.91 -5.22 -7.52
CA ALA A 371 -14.96 -5.83 -8.33
C ALA A 371 -15.35 -4.90 -9.47
N VAL A 372 -15.08 -5.31 -10.71
CA VAL A 372 -15.57 -4.66 -11.92
C VAL A 372 -16.89 -5.34 -12.31
N VAL A 373 -17.99 -4.62 -12.17
CA VAL A 373 -19.34 -5.15 -12.42
C VAL A 373 -19.81 -4.69 -13.78
N PHE A 374 -20.21 -5.63 -14.63
CA PHE A 374 -20.63 -5.36 -15.99
C PHE A 374 -22.14 -5.05 -16.07
N LYS A 375 -22.51 -4.28 -17.08
CA LYS A 375 -23.91 -4.03 -17.45
C LYS A 375 -24.59 -5.34 -17.82
N ARG A 376 -25.89 -5.43 -17.55
CA ARG A 376 -26.70 -6.52 -18.08
C ARG A 376 -26.80 -6.41 -19.59
N ALA A 377 -26.90 -7.56 -20.27
CA ALA A 377 -27.18 -7.57 -21.69
C ALA A 377 -28.51 -6.83 -21.96
N PRO A 378 -28.55 -5.92 -22.94
CA PRO A 378 -29.75 -5.10 -23.19
C PRO A 378 -30.93 -5.93 -23.69
N HIS A 379 -30.66 -7.07 -24.32
CA HIS A 379 -31.66 -8.03 -24.76
C HIS A 379 -31.20 -9.45 -24.42
N LEU A 380 -32.11 -10.22 -23.82
CA LEU A 380 -31.94 -11.63 -23.52
C LEU A 380 -33.02 -12.39 -24.30
N PRO A 381 -32.67 -13.34 -25.19
CA PRO A 381 -33.64 -14.14 -25.94
C PRO A 381 -34.28 -15.25 -25.07
N PHE A 382 -34.22 -15.12 -23.75
CA PHE A 382 -34.72 -16.08 -22.77
C PHE A 382 -36.05 -15.59 -22.18
N ASP A 383 -36.92 -16.52 -21.77
CA ASP A 383 -38.11 -16.16 -21.02
C ASP A 383 -37.72 -15.48 -19.70
N SER A 384 -38.57 -14.59 -19.19
CA SER A 384 -38.29 -13.83 -17.96
C SER A 384 -37.97 -14.75 -16.77
N THR A 385 -38.66 -15.89 -16.67
CA THR A 385 -38.45 -16.91 -15.62
C THR A 385 -37.11 -17.65 -15.77
N SER A 386 -36.58 -17.77 -16.99
CA SER A 386 -35.34 -18.49 -17.26
C SER A 386 -34.07 -17.77 -16.77
N THR A 387 -34.18 -16.49 -16.41
CA THR A 387 -33.04 -15.64 -16.02
C THR A 387 -33.27 -14.92 -14.70
N GLU A 388 -34.25 -15.33 -13.89
CA GLU A 388 -34.54 -14.71 -12.58
C GLU A 388 -33.33 -14.75 -11.64
N GLU A 389 -32.56 -15.83 -11.68
CA GLU A 389 -31.34 -16.00 -10.87
C GLU A 389 -30.07 -15.47 -11.56
N LEU A 390 -30.17 -14.86 -12.75
CA LEU A 390 -29.02 -14.30 -13.45
C LEU A 390 -28.66 -12.92 -12.87
N GLY A 391 -27.48 -12.87 -12.25
CA GLY A 391 -26.91 -11.64 -11.71
C GLY A 391 -26.29 -10.75 -12.79
N GLN A 392 -25.45 -9.82 -12.35
CA GLN A 392 -24.52 -9.12 -13.25
C GLN A 392 -23.23 -9.93 -13.35
N ASN A 393 -22.68 -10.02 -14.56
CA ASN A 393 -21.33 -10.51 -14.74
C ASN A 393 -20.37 -9.62 -13.91
N ALA A 394 -19.36 -10.23 -13.30
CA ALA A 394 -18.39 -9.50 -12.50
C ALA A 394 -17.01 -10.13 -12.64
N LEU A 395 -15.99 -9.29 -12.70
CA LEU A 395 -14.60 -9.69 -12.58
C LEU A 395 -14.09 -9.18 -11.22
N VAL A 396 -13.73 -10.09 -10.34
CA VAL A 396 -13.31 -9.80 -8.97
C VAL A 396 -11.84 -10.13 -8.82
N ILE A 397 -11.03 -9.13 -8.47
CA ILE A 397 -9.61 -9.27 -8.20
C ILE A 397 -9.43 -9.24 -6.68
N ARG A 398 -9.08 -10.39 -6.09
CA ARG A 398 -8.76 -10.50 -4.66
C ARG A 398 -7.31 -10.14 -4.44
N VAL A 399 -7.08 -9.08 -3.67
CA VAL A 399 -5.75 -8.60 -3.29
C VAL A 399 -5.25 -9.29 -2.02
N GLN A 400 -6.16 -9.58 -1.07
CA GLN A 400 -5.89 -10.39 0.12
C GLN A 400 -7.20 -10.62 0.92
N PRO A 401 -7.31 -11.67 1.75
CA PRO A 401 -6.54 -12.91 1.66
C PRO A 401 -6.89 -13.66 0.35
N ASP A 402 -6.25 -14.81 0.14
CA ASP A 402 -6.53 -15.71 -0.98
C ASP A 402 -6.44 -15.01 -2.35
N GLU A 403 -5.24 -14.48 -2.59
CA GLU A 403 -4.83 -13.77 -3.79
C GLU A 403 -5.31 -14.49 -5.05
N GLY A 404 -6.08 -13.81 -5.90
CA GLY A 404 -6.72 -14.49 -7.03
C GLY A 404 -7.68 -13.63 -7.84
N ILE A 405 -8.30 -14.26 -8.83
CA ILE A 405 -9.27 -13.65 -9.72
C ILE A 405 -10.50 -14.57 -9.83
N THR A 406 -11.69 -14.00 -9.72
CA THR A 406 -12.96 -14.69 -10.01
C THR A 406 -13.68 -14.00 -11.15
N LEU A 407 -14.12 -14.78 -12.13
CA LEU A 407 -15.09 -14.34 -13.12
C LEU A 407 -16.45 -14.96 -12.78
N ARG A 408 -17.46 -14.11 -12.56
CA ARG A 408 -18.87 -14.52 -12.42
C ARG A 408 -19.60 -14.26 -13.72
N PHE A 409 -20.32 -15.26 -14.21
CA PHE A 409 -21.12 -15.20 -15.44
C PHE A 409 -22.26 -16.22 -15.41
N GLY A 410 -23.24 -16.05 -16.30
CA GLY A 410 -24.37 -16.98 -16.42
C GLY A 410 -24.01 -18.28 -17.14
N SER A 411 -24.48 -19.41 -16.65
CA SER A 411 -24.38 -20.71 -17.31
C SER A 411 -25.71 -21.48 -17.23
N LYS A 412 -25.95 -22.36 -18.21
CA LYS A 412 -27.14 -23.21 -18.23
C LYS A 412 -27.07 -24.22 -17.08
N VAL A 413 -28.13 -24.31 -16.29
CA VAL A 413 -28.31 -25.36 -15.29
C VAL A 413 -28.45 -26.72 -16.01
N PRO A 414 -27.69 -27.76 -15.64
CA PRO A 414 -27.89 -29.10 -16.18
C PRO A 414 -29.34 -29.57 -15.96
N GLY A 415 -30.06 -29.82 -17.06
CA GLY A 415 -31.48 -30.14 -17.01
C GLY A 415 -32.18 -30.01 -18.36
N THR A 416 -33.47 -30.34 -18.36
CA THR A 416 -34.35 -30.29 -19.53
C THR A 416 -34.91 -28.89 -19.79
N THR A 417 -34.96 -28.04 -18.77
CA THR A 417 -35.39 -26.64 -18.87
C THR A 417 -34.24 -25.74 -19.29
N MET A 418 -34.56 -24.62 -19.96
CA MET A 418 -33.60 -23.56 -20.24
C MET A 418 -33.62 -22.59 -19.06
N GLU A 419 -32.74 -22.83 -18.09
CA GLU A 419 -32.56 -22.01 -16.90
C GLU A 419 -31.10 -21.60 -16.80
N VAL A 420 -30.85 -20.31 -16.57
CA VAL A 420 -29.50 -19.73 -16.47
C VAL A 420 -29.27 -19.21 -15.06
N ARG A 421 -28.17 -19.63 -14.45
CA ARG A 421 -27.74 -19.19 -13.11
C ARG A 421 -26.32 -18.69 -13.13
N ASP A 422 -25.98 -17.86 -12.14
CA ASP A 422 -24.61 -17.41 -11.92
C ASP A 422 -23.70 -18.60 -11.55
N VAL A 423 -22.60 -18.74 -12.28
CA VAL A 423 -21.48 -19.63 -11.94
C VAL A 423 -20.20 -18.81 -11.80
N THR A 424 -19.19 -19.41 -11.19
CA THR A 424 -17.88 -18.80 -10.96
C THR A 424 -16.77 -19.61 -11.62
N MET A 425 -15.81 -18.92 -12.23
CA MET A 425 -14.50 -19.46 -12.58
C MET A 425 -13.47 -18.79 -11.69
N ASP A 426 -12.72 -19.60 -10.94
CA ASP A 426 -11.76 -19.14 -9.94
C ASP A 426 -10.32 -19.47 -10.31
N PHE A 427 -9.46 -18.47 -10.14
CA PHE A 427 -8.02 -18.57 -10.19
C PHE A 427 -7.45 -18.12 -8.83
N GLY A 428 -6.55 -18.91 -8.25
CA GLY A 428 -5.88 -18.60 -6.98
C GLY A 428 -4.37 -18.79 -7.08
N TYR A 429 -3.60 -17.82 -6.57
CA TYR A 429 -2.15 -17.82 -6.65
C TYR A 429 -1.52 -19.02 -5.95
N GLY A 430 -1.97 -19.34 -4.73
CA GLY A 430 -1.42 -20.46 -3.96
C GLY A 430 -1.62 -21.84 -4.61
N HIS A 431 -2.57 -21.98 -5.53
CA HIS A 431 -2.77 -23.21 -6.31
C HIS A 431 -1.97 -23.22 -7.61
N ALA A 432 -1.82 -22.07 -8.26
CA ALA A 432 -1.18 -21.95 -9.57
C ALA A 432 0.34 -21.77 -9.50
N PHE A 433 0.84 -21.17 -8.42
CA PHE A 433 2.26 -20.89 -8.22
C PHE A 433 2.71 -21.49 -6.88
N THR A 434 3.68 -22.40 -6.93
CA THR A 434 4.22 -23.13 -5.77
C THR A 434 5.19 -22.29 -4.90
N GLU A 435 5.34 -21.01 -5.20
CA GLU A 435 6.22 -20.10 -4.45
C GLU A 435 5.38 -19.15 -3.59
N SER A 436 5.79 -18.97 -2.33
CA SER A 436 5.19 -17.95 -1.48
C SER A 436 5.59 -16.57 -1.98
N SER A 437 4.60 -15.74 -2.35
CA SER A 437 4.84 -14.35 -2.72
C SER A 437 5.63 -13.62 -1.63
N PRO A 438 6.67 -12.83 -2.00
CA PRO A 438 7.39 -11.98 -1.06
C PRO A 438 6.46 -11.13 -0.20
N GLU A 439 6.91 -10.78 0.99
CA GLU A 439 6.21 -9.76 1.78
C GLU A 439 6.34 -8.39 1.08
N ALA A 440 5.35 -7.52 1.22
CA ALA A 440 5.35 -6.23 0.54
C ALA A 440 6.60 -5.39 0.85
N TYR A 441 7.08 -5.40 2.10
CA TYR A 441 8.30 -4.71 2.50
C TYR A 441 9.56 -5.35 1.91
N GLU A 442 9.61 -6.68 1.76
CA GLU A 442 10.71 -7.38 1.09
C GLU A 442 10.88 -6.81 -0.33
N ARG A 443 9.76 -6.72 -1.06
CA ARG A 443 9.74 -6.18 -2.41
C ARG A 443 10.09 -4.70 -2.47
N LEU A 444 9.46 -3.87 -1.64
CA LEU A 444 9.67 -2.43 -1.65
C LEU A 444 11.11 -2.07 -1.25
N ILE A 445 11.70 -2.75 -0.26
CA ILE A 445 13.11 -2.54 0.10
C ILE A 445 14.02 -2.88 -1.08
N LEU A 446 13.78 -4.00 -1.77
CA LEU A 446 14.57 -4.34 -2.95
C LEU A 446 14.44 -3.28 -4.06
N ASP A 447 13.23 -2.81 -4.34
CA ASP A 447 12.99 -1.79 -5.37
C ASP A 447 13.64 -0.44 -4.99
N VAL A 448 13.68 -0.07 -3.70
CA VAL A 448 14.46 1.07 -3.19
C VAL A 448 15.94 0.90 -3.49
N LEU A 449 16.51 -0.29 -3.25
CA LEU A 449 17.94 -0.55 -3.48
C LEU A 449 18.29 -0.64 -4.97
N LEU A 450 17.36 -1.10 -5.81
CA LEU A 450 17.49 -1.13 -7.26
C LEU A 450 17.28 0.25 -7.91
N GLY A 451 16.58 1.17 -7.22
CA GLY A 451 16.23 2.48 -7.76
C GLY A 451 15.04 2.42 -8.72
N GLU A 452 14.06 1.57 -8.41
CA GLU A 452 12.87 1.38 -9.23
C GLU A 452 11.65 2.00 -8.55
N PRO A 453 11.27 3.23 -8.91
CA PRO A 453 10.30 3.95 -8.10
C PRO A 453 8.87 3.75 -8.65
N SER A 454 8.62 2.70 -9.45
CA SER A 454 7.33 2.42 -10.12
C SER A 454 6.18 2.16 -9.14
N LEU A 455 6.49 1.54 -7.99
CA LEU A 455 5.52 1.20 -6.94
C LEU A 455 5.41 2.26 -5.83
N PHE A 456 6.07 3.41 -5.99
CA PHE A 456 6.14 4.45 -4.98
C PHE A 456 5.39 5.70 -5.46
N PRO A 457 4.37 6.18 -4.74
CA PRO A 457 3.67 7.41 -5.09
C PRO A 457 4.61 8.61 -5.06
N VAL A 458 4.52 9.42 -6.11
CA VAL A 458 5.22 10.72 -6.18
C VAL A 458 4.39 11.83 -5.52
N ASN A 459 4.99 13.00 -5.28
CA ASN A 459 4.32 14.18 -4.72
C ASN A 459 2.95 14.45 -5.34
N GLU A 460 2.92 14.52 -6.67
CA GLU A 460 1.72 14.86 -7.41
C GLU A 460 0.59 13.85 -7.19
N GLU A 461 0.91 12.55 -7.08
CA GLU A 461 -0.10 11.53 -6.77
C GLU A 461 -0.68 11.69 -5.37
N VAL A 462 0.17 11.98 -4.37
CA VAL A 462 -0.25 12.21 -2.99
C VAL A 462 -1.12 13.46 -2.89
N GLU A 463 -0.70 14.56 -3.53
CA GLU A 463 -1.42 15.83 -3.54
C GLU A 463 -2.77 15.73 -4.27
N LEU A 464 -2.84 15.03 -5.40
CA LEU A 464 -4.10 14.77 -6.08
C LEU A 464 -5.03 13.90 -5.24
N SER A 465 -4.49 12.92 -4.52
CA SER A 465 -5.27 12.08 -3.62
C SER A 465 -5.88 12.89 -2.47
N TRP A 466 -5.15 13.85 -1.91
CA TRP A 466 -5.69 14.81 -0.93
C TRP A 466 -6.73 15.75 -1.55
N LYS A 467 -6.48 16.27 -2.76
CA LYS A 467 -7.45 17.12 -3.46
C LYS A 467 -8.79 16.44 -3.70
N ILE A 468 -8.80 15.12 -3.88
CA ILE A 468 -10.03 14.31 -3.99
C ILE A 468 -10.71 14.16 -2.63
N LEU A 469 -9.94 13.90 -1.57
CA LEU A 469 -10.49 13.52 -0.27
C LEU A 469 -10.86 14.71 0.63
N ASP A 470 -10.11 15.82 0.57
CA ASP A 470 -10.30 17.00 1.43
C ASP A 470 -11.74 17.53 1.42
N PRO A 471 -12.44 17.69 0.27
CA PRO A 471 -13.82 18.15 0.25
C PRO A 471 -14.77 17.24 1.04
N ILE A 472 -14.53 15.92 1.03
CA ILE A 472 -15.30 14.93 1.78
C ILE A 472 -15.06 15.09 3.28
N LEU A 473 -13.80 15.22 3.68
CA LEU A 473 -13.42 15.42 5.08
C LEU A 473 -13.96 16.73 5.64
N GLU A 474 -13.88 17.83 4.87
CA GLU A 474 -14.44 19.13 5.24
C GLU A 474 -15.97 19.09 5.36
N HIS A 475 -16.65 18.36 4.48
CA HIS A 475 -18.08 18.15 4.56
C HIS A 475 -18.45 17.36 5.84
N TRP A 476 -17.77 16.26 6.09
CA TRP A 476 -17.95 15.44 7.28
C TRP A 476 -17.61 16.18 8.58
N ALA A 477 -16.61 17.06 8.59
CA ALA A 477 -16.29 17.86 9.78
C ALA A 477 -17.43 18.81 10.20
N LYS A 478 -18.29 19.21 9.25
CA LYS A 478 -19.49 20.03 9.51
C LYS A 478 -20.68 19.18 9.96
N GLN A 479 -20.62 17.87 9.75
CA GLN A 479 -21.62 16.91 10.23
C GLN A 479 -21.24 16.42 11.63
N GLY A 480 -22.23 16.02 12.44
CA GLY A 480 -22.05 15.60 13.84
C GLY A 480 -21.28 14.27 14.04
N ALA A 481 -21.74 13.40 14.93
CA ALA A 481 -21.07 12.12 15.12
C ALA A 481 -21.24 11.17 13.91
N PRO A 482 -20.25 10.28 13.61
CA PRO A 482 -20.42 9.22 12.62
C PRO A 482 -21.56 8.26 12.99
N GLU A 483 -22.15 7.60 11.99
CA GLU A 483 -23.24 6.65 12.23
C GLU A 483 -22.75 5.40 12.98
N PRO A 484 -23.41 4.94 14.05
CA PRO A 484 -23.01 3.74 14.76
C PRO A 484 -23.24 2.49 13.92
N TYR A 485 -22.32 1.54 13.96
CA TYR A 485 -22.55 0.21 13.37
C TYR A 485 -22.12 -0.95 14.31
N PRO A 486 -22.80 -2.11 14.28
CA PRO A 486 -22.42 -3.26 15.08
C PRO A 486 -21.09 -3.88 14.60
N PRO A 487 -20.23 -4.37 15.51
CA PRO A 487 -19.02 -5.07 15.12
C PRO A 487 -19.40 -6.41 14.44
N GLY A 488 -18.68 -6.77 13.38
CA GLY A 488 -19.00 -7.91 12.52
C GLY A 488 -20.04 -7.62 11.44
N SER A 489 -20.64 -6.42 11.38
CA SER A 489 -21.48 -6.00 10.26
C SER A 489 -20.63 -5.59 9.04
N TRP A 490 -21.28 -5.13 7.97
CA TRP A 490 -20.62 -4.59 6.78
C TRP A 490 -20.58 -3.05 6.74
N GLY A 491 -20.76 -2.41 7.90
CA GLY A 491 -20.78 -0.95 8.04
C GLY A 491 -22.14 -0.40 8.49
N PRO A 492 -22.30 0.93 8.45
CA PRO A 492 -23.54 1.64 8.76
C PRO A 492 -24.59 1.52 7.64
N ALA A 493 -25.86 1.79 7.94
CA ALA A 493 -26.96 1.69 6.97
C ALA A 493 -26.83 2.73 5.85
N SER A 494 -26.35 3.94 6.17
CA SER A 494 -26.05 4.97 5.16
C SER A 494 -25.11 4.47 4.07
N ALA A 495 -24.19 3.56 4.36
CA ALA A 495 -23.28 3.02 3.35
C ALA A 495 -24.01 2.16 2.31
N ASP A 496 -25.02 1.38 2.73
CA ASP A 496 -25.85 0.61 1.80
C ASP A 496 -26.74 1.55 0.96
N GLU A 497 -27.25 2.63 1.56
CA GLU A 497 -28.06 3.64 0.88
C GLU A 497 -27.32 4.34 -0.27
N VAL A 498 -26.00 4.57 -0.14
CA VAL A 498 -25.17 5.19 -1.19
C VAL A 498 -25.32 4.45 -2.53
N LEU A 499 -25.32 3.11 -2.51
CA LEU A 499 -25.48 2.31 -3.74
C LEU A 499 -26.96 2.11 -4.09
N ALA A 500 -27.82 1.92 -3.09
CA ALA A 500 -29.25 1.64 -3.29
C ALA A 500 -29.97 2.76 -4.04
N ARG A 501 -29.54 4.02 -3.89
CA ARG A 501 -30.06 5.18 -4.65
C ARG A 501 -29.95 5.02 -6.17
N SER A 502 -29.00 4.20 -6.63
CA SER A 502 -28.81 3.87 -8.05
C SER A 502 -29.26 2.44 -8.41
N GLY A 503 -30.02 1.78 -7.53
CA GLY A 503 -30.47 0.39 -7.70
C GLY A 503 -29.34 -0.64 -7.59
N ARG A 504 -28.20 -0.27 -6.97
CA ARG A 504 -27.01 -1.11 -6.81
C ARG A 504 -26.89 -1.58 -5.37
N ASN A 505 -26.09 -2.63 -5.15
CA ASN A 505 -25.79 -3.15 -3.82
C ASN A 505 -24.29 -3.40 -3.69
N TRP A 506 -23.77 -3.25 -2.47
CA TRP A 506 -22.42 -3.69 -2.19
C TRP A 506 -22.30 -5.19 -2.43
N ARG A 507 -21.22 -5.58 -3.10
CA ARG A 507 -20.80 -6.97 -3.11
C ARG A 507 -20.54 -7.41 -1.66
N ARG A 508 -20.99 -8.61 -1.33
CA ARG A 508 -20.59 -9.31 -0.10
C ARG A 508 -19.47 -10.25 -0.50
N PRO A 509 -18.23 -9.94 -0.12
CA PRO A 509 -17.07 -10.73 -0.50
C PRO A 509 -17.23 -12.18 -0.05
#